data_AF-A0A4Q1U0B8-F1
#
_entry.id   AF-A0A4Q1U0B8-F1
#
_cell.length_a   1.000
_cell.length_b   1.000
_cell.length_c   1.000
_cell.angle_alpha   90.00
_cell.angle_beta   90.00
_cell.angle_gamma   90.00
#
_symmetry.space_group_name_H-M   'P 1'
#
loop_
_entity.id
_entity.type
_entity.pdbx_description
1 polymer ?
#
loop_
_entity_poly.entity_id
_entity_poly.type
_entity_poly.pdbx_seq_one_letter_code
_entity_poly.pdbx_strand_id
1 'polypeptide(L)'
;MPNEDQDNEHAEGATPMPRRRRLAVPVTAAAVALVIGAAGGAGAVKMMRPTPEMAPLTPVAISAMPVSSLVTIKGKVAEIYGNKFVLQDESGKALVETGRAGEEGTLVTQDEAVTVQGRFDDGFVHASYLVRQDGRTEALRPPKGPPHRRFADFDHRP
;
A
#
# COMPACT_ATOMS: atom_id res chain seq x y z
N MET A 1 -63.92 -23.81 28.78
CA MET A 1 -62.91 -24.64 29.46
C MET A 1 -61.99 -23.71 30.24
N PRO A 2 -62.02 -23.80 31.56
CA PRO A 2 -61.07 -23.15 32.48
C PRO A 2 -59.75 -23.94 32.49
N ASN A 3 -58.68 -23.35 33.03
CA ASN A 3 -57.74 -23.95 34.00
C ASN A 3 -56.40 -23.21 33.97
N GLU A 4 -56.06 -22.57 35.09
CA GLU A 4 -55.09 -23.04 36.10
C GLU A 4 -53.68 -22.57 35.67
N ASP A 5 -53.14 -21.50 36.25
CA ASP A 5 -52.54 -21.44 37.59
C ASP A 5 -51.54 -22.57 37.85
N GLN A 6 -50.47 -22.21 38.58
CA GLN A 6 -49.64 -23.12 39.38
C GLN A 6 -48.56 -23.88 38.56
N ASP A 7 -47.26 -23.89 38.85
CA ASP A 7 -46.41 -23.61 40.01
C ASP A 7 -44.97 -23.46 39.44
N ASN A 8 -43.94 -22.91 40.08
CA ASN A 8 -43.62 -23.03 41.48
C ASN A 8 -42.58 -21.97 41.88
N GLU A 9 -42.98 -21.30 42.93
CA GLU A 9 -42.27 -20.59 43.97
C GLU A 9 -40.77 -20.92 44.14
N HIS A 10 -39.98 -19.87 44.36
CA HIS A 10 -39.14 -19.85 45.56
C HIS A 10 -39.29 -18.49 46.25
N ALA A 11 -40.03 -18.52 47.35
CA ALA A 11 -39.93 -17.63 48.50
C ALA A 11 -38.45 -17.57 48.99
N GLU A 12 -37.96 -16.65 49.81
CA GLU A 12 -38.51 -15.67 50.74
C GLU A 12 -37.28 -14.86 51.23
N GLY A 13 -37.44 -13.62 51.71
CA GLY A 13 -36.40 -12.98 52.52
C GLY A 13 -36.21 -11.50 52.26
N ALA A 14 -36.79 -10.68 53.13
CA ALA A 14 -36.94 -9.24 53.00
C ALA A 14 -35.69 -8.39 53.37
N THR A 15 -35.60 -7.22 52.72
CA THR A 15 -35.04 -5.92 53.16
C THR A 15 -33.51 -5.70 53.18
N PRO A 16 -32.98 -4.48 52.90
CA PRO A 16 -33.60 -3.16 53.11
C PRO A 16 -33.61 -2.22 51.89
N MET A 17 -34.64 -1.36 51.84
CA MET A 17 -34.56 -0.12 51.08
C MET A 17 -33.56 0.84 51.75
N PRO A 18 -32.85 1.66 50.94
CA PRO A 18 -33.02 3.09 51.12
C PRO A 18 -33.28 3.79 49.78
N ARG A 19 -34.53 4.23 49.68
CA ARG A 19 -34.97 5.57 49.26
C ARG A 19 -33.88 6.53 48.72
N ARG A 20 -34.11 6.96 47.48
CA ARG A 20 -33.72 8.25 46.86
C ARG A 20 -32.21 8.56 46.76
N ARG A 21 -31.72 8.50 45.52
CA ARG A 21 -31.35 9.72 44.79
C ARG A 21 -31.45 9.46 43.29
N ARG A 22 -32.33 10.21 42.61
CA ARG A 22 -32.38 10.23 41.14
C ARG A 22 -31.04 10.77 40.65
N LEU A 23 -30.17 9.90 40.17
CA LEU A 23 -29.06 10.29 39.31
C LEU A 23 -29.49 9.95 37.89
N ALA A 24 -30.19 10.91 37.29
CA ALA A 24 -30.33 10.96 35.85
C ALA A 24 -28.92 11.10 35.29
N VAL A 25 -28.37 10.02 34.73
CA VAL A 25 -27.21 10.10 33.86
C VAL A 25 -27.74 10.64 32.53
N PRO A 26 -27.45 11.90 32.15
CA PRO A 26 -27.93 12.42 30.89
C PRO A 26 -27.22 11.66 29.76
N VAL A 27 -28.03 11.12 28.84
CA VAL A 27 -27.66 10.34 27.64
C VAL A 27 -26.89 11.19 26.59
N THR A 28 -26.38 12.37 26.95
CA THR A 28 -25.83 13.36 26.02
C THR A 28 -24.32 13.24 25.80
N ALA A 29 -23.72 12.06 25.93
CA ALA A 29 -22.27 11.86 25.76
C ALA A 29 -21.86 10.88 24.65
N ALA A 30 -22.80 10.36 23.86
CA ALA A 30 -22.48 9.33 22.84
C ALA A 30 -22.67 9.76 21.38
N ALA A 31 -23.24 10.95 21.09
CA ALA A 31 -23.59 11.32 19.71
C ALA A 31 -22.60 12.27 18.99
N VAL A 32 -21.66 12.91 19.70
CA VAL A 32 -20.72 13.87 19.07
C VAL A 32 -19.41 13.20 18.61
N ALA A 33 -19.06 12.04 19.15
CA ALA A 33 -17.79 11.38 18.82
C ALA A 33 -17.75 10.74 17.42
N LEU A 34 -18.89 10.57 16.73
CA LEU A 34 -18.93 9.80 15.49
C LEU A 34 -18.87 10.65 14.20
N VAL A 35 -19.18 11.95 14.27
CA VAL A 35 -19.20 12.82 13.07
C VAL A 35 -17.81 13.36 12.70
N ILE A 36 -16.86 13.39 13.65
CA ILE A 36 -15.48 13.85 13.41
C ILE A 36 -14.55 12.73 12.90
N GLY A 37 -14.99 11.46 12.93
CA GLY A 37 -14.15 10.32 12.55
C GLY A 37 -14.04 10.07 11.03
N ALA A 38 -15.04 10.47 10.23
CA ALA A 38 -15.12 10.06 8.83
C ALA A 38 -14.26 10.90 7.87
N ALA A 39 -14.03 12.18 8.17
CA ALA A 39 -13.31 13.08 7.26
C ALA A 39 -11.77 12.98 7.37
N GLY A 40 -11.23 12.50 8.49
CA GLY A 40 -9.78 12.48 8.73
C GLY A 40 -9.06 11.19 8.32
N GLY A 41 -9.78 10.07 8.19
CA GLY A 41 -9.16 8.73 8.12
C GLY A 41 -8.43 8.41 6.81
N ALA A 42 -8.87 8.96 5.68
CA ALA A 42 -8.33 8.59 4.36
C ALA A 42 -7.11 9.42 3.92
N GLY A 43 -6.89 10.62 4.49
CA GLY A 43 -5.79 11.49 4.09
C GLY A 43 -4.43 11.11 4.70
N ALA A 44 -4.43 10.55 5.92
CA ALA A 44 -3.21 10.39 6.70
C ALA A 44 -2.27 9.28 6.17
N VAL A 45 -2.79 8.24 5.49
CA VAL A 45 -1.97 7.11 5.03
C VAL A 45 -1.00 7.45 3.89
N LYS A 46 -1.19 8.58 3.20
CA LYS A 46 -0.25 9.04 2.16
C LYS A 46 1.02 9.65 2.75
N MET A 47 0.98 10.21 3.96
CA MET A 47 2.13 10.89 4.59
C MET A 47 3.07 9.97 5.36
N MET A 48 2.62 8.79 5.78
CA MET A 48 3.46 7.83 6.53
C MET A 48 4.15 6.79 5.65
N ARG A 49 4.13 6.89 4.32
CA ARG A 49 4.87 5.95 3.48
C ARG A 49 6.37 6.27 3.60
N PRO A 50 7.19 5.39 4.18
CA PRO A 50 8.63 5.56 4.16
C PRO A 50 9.05 5.64 2.69
N THR A 51 9.86 6.66 2.34
CA THR A 51 10.49 6.71 1.02
C THR A 51 11.16 5.36 0.80
N PRO A 52 10.82 4.62 -0.27
CA PRO A 52 11.39 3.31 -0.52
C PRO A 52 12.92 3.42 -0.55
N GLU A 53 13.58 2.82 0.44
CA GLU A 53 15.02 2.73 0.47
C GLU A 53 15.42 1.70 -0.60
N MET A 54 15.90 2.19 -1.74
CA MET A 54 16.39 1.32 -2.80
C MET A 54 17.71 0.70 -2.36
N ALA A 55 17.83 -0.62 -2.47
CA ALA A 55 19.14 -1.26 -2.40
C ALA A 55 20.02 -0.66 -3.52
N PRO A 56 21.25 -0.19 -3.22
CA PRO A 56 22.12 0.38 -4.24
C PRO A 56 22.48 -0.67 -5.30
N LEU A 57 21.83 -0.57 -6.46
CA LEU A 57 22.20 -1.31 -7.66
C LEU A 57 22.93 -0.33 -8.58
N THR A 58 24.19 -0.63 -8.89
CA THR A 58 24.99 0.16 -9.84
C THR A 58 24.27 0.19 -11.20
N PRO A 59 24.04 1.38 -11.78
CA PRO A 59 23.44 1.46 -13.10
C PRO A 59 24.25 0.70 -14.15
N VAL A 60 23.58 -0.05 -14.99
CA VAL A 60 24.16 -0.73 -16.16
C VAL A 60 23.87 0.06 -17.42
N ALA A 61 24.74 -0.05 -18.42
CA ALA A 61 24.49 0.49 -19.75
C ALA A 61 23.29 -0.22 -20.39
N ILE A 62 22.45 0.52 -21.11
CA ILE A 62 21.28 -0.02 -21.81
C ILE A 62 21.65 -1.17 -22.76
N SER A 63 22.76 -1.05 -23.50
CA SER A 63 23.20 -2.09 -24.44
C SER A 63 23.67 -3.39 -23.76
N ALA A 64 23.98 -3.36 -22.47
CA ALA A 64 24.55 -4.46 -21.70
C ALA A 64 23.57 -5.03 -20.65
N MET A 65 22.28 -4.68 -20.75
CA MET A 65 21.28 -5.18 -19.82
C MET A 65 21.15 -6.71 -19.90
N PRO A 66 21.30 -7.44 -18.77
CA PRO A 66 21.07 -8.88 -18.76
C PRO A 66 19.59 -9.19 -18.97
N VAL A 67 19.31 -10.16 -19.83
CA VAL A 67 17.94 -10.62 -20.13
C VAL A 67 17.30 -11.20 -18.87
N SER A 68 15.99 -11.00 -18.70
CA SER A 68 15.14 -11.56 -17.63
C SER A 68 15.60 -11.20 -16.21
N SER A 69 16.27 -10.07 -16.04
CA SER A 69 16.97 -9.71 -14.80
C SER A 69 16.46 -8.40 -14.19
N LEU A 70 16.73 -8.20 -12.89
CA LEU A 70 16.57 -6.89 -12.27
C LEU A 70 17.70 -5.97 -12.73
N VAL A 71 17.34 -4.78 -13.18
CA VAL A 71 18.28 -3.80 -13.73
C VAL A 71 18.03 -2.43 -13.12
N THR A 72 19.09 -1.64 -13.05
CA THR A 72 19.03 -0.19 -12.86
C THR A 72 19.66 0.45 -14.08
N ILE A 73 18.96 1.37 -14.72
CA ILE A 73 19.47 2.12 -15.87
C ILE A 73 19.30 3.61 -15.63
N LYS A 74 20.17 4.41 -16.25
CA LYS A 74 20.13 5.87 -16.16
C LYS A 74 20.25 6.44 -17.56
N GLY A 75 19.45 7.45 -17.86
CA GLY A 75 19.47 8.11 -19.17
C GLY A 75 18.57 9.32 -19.23
N LYS A 76 18.33 9.82 -20.44
CA LYS A 76 17.38 10.88 -20.73
C LYS A 76 16.14 10.33 -21.40
N VAL A 77 14.98 10.90 -21.09
CA VAL A 77 13.72 10.56 -21.73
C VAL A 77 13.70 11.14 -23.14
N ALA A 78 13.77 10.28 -24.15
CA ALA A 78 13.76 10.70 -25.56
C ALA A 78 12.34 10.92 -26.09
N GLU A 79 11.41 10.03 -25.76
CA GLU A 79 10.03 10.02 -26.28
C GLU A 79 9.07 9.44 -25.24
N ILE A 80 7.81 9.88 -25.22
CA ILE A 80 6.78 9.43 -24.26
C ILE A 80 5.55 8.92 -25.03
N TYR A 81 5.05 7.76 -24.61
CA TYR A 81 3.95 7.02 -25.22
C TYR A 81 2.98 6.51 -24.14
N GLY A 82 2.08 7.38 -23.67
CA GLY A 82 1.16 7.02 -22.58
C GLY A 82 1.93 6.49 -21.36
N ASN A 83 1.69 5.23 -20.99
CA ASN A 83 2.37 4.55 -19.89
C ASN A 83 3.77 4.00 -20.20
N LYS A 84 4.36 4.40 -21.32
CA LYS A 84 5.71 3.99 -21.74
C LYS A 84 6.52 5.21 -22.14
N PHE A 85 7.83 5.10 -22.07
CA PHE A 85 8.73 6.10 -22.63
C PHE A 85 10.05 5.46 -23.07
N VAL A 86 10.72 6.09 -24.03
CA VAL A 86 12.06 5.68 -24.48
C VAL A 86 13.09 6.38 -23.61
N LEU A 87 13.91 5.61 -22.91
CA LEU A 87 15.09 6.11 -22.22
C LEU A 87 16.31 5.94 -23.12
N GLN A 88 17.13 6.97 -23.24
CA GLN A 88 18.36 6.94 -24.02
C GLN A 88 19.57 7.28 -23.15
N ASP A 89 20.62 6.47 -23.28
CA ASP A 89 21.95 6.76 -22.77
C ASP A 89 22.98 6.77 -23.93
N GLU A 90 24.26 6.82 -23.60
CA GLU A 90 25.34 6.79 -24.60
C GLU A 90 25.46 5.43 -25.32
N SER A 91 24.93 4.37 -24.73
CA SER A 91 25.02 3.00 -25.22
C SER A 91 23.83 2.60 -26.11
N GLY A 92 22.66 3.21 -25.93
CA GLY A 92 21.47 2.88 -26.70
C GLY A 92 20.16 3.44 -26.17
N LYS A 93 19.07 2.80 -26.59
CA LYS A 93 17.69 3.14 -26.21
C LYS A 93 16.99 1.95 -25.58
N ALA A 94 16.18 2.19 -24.55
CA ALA A 94 15.35 1.19 -23.89
C ALA A 94 13.91 1.70 -23.80
N LEU A 95 12.94 0.81 -24.01
CA LEU A 95 11.53 1.12 -23.79
C LEU A 95 11.17 0.79 -22.34
N VAL A 96 10.76 1.79 -21.58
CA VAL A 96 10.41 1.67 -20.17
C VAL A 96 8.89 1.67 -20.04
N GLU A 97 8.33 0.70 -19.33
CA GLU A 97 6.91 0.66 -18.97
C GLU A 97 6.72 1.07 -17.51
N THR A 98 5.81 2.02 -17.27
CA THR A 98 5.55 2.58 -15.94
C THR A 98 4.30 2.00 -15.26
N GLY A 99 3.59 1.10 -15.94
CA GLY A 99 2.28 0.61 -15.49
C GLY A 99 1.26 1.74 -15.36
N ARG A 100 0.25 1.55 -14.50
CA ARG A 100 -0.87 2.51 -14.35
C ARG A 100 -0.44 3.92 -13.94
N ALA A 101 0.68 4.03 -13.20
CA ALA A 101 1.17 5.31 -12.70
C ALA A 101 1.55 6.30 -13.82
N GLY A 102 1.80 5.83 -15.04
CA GLY A 102 2.11 6.69 -16.18
C GLY A 102 1.05 6.71 -17.27
N GLU A 103 -0.17 6.20 -17.05
CA GLU A 103 -1.23 6.19 -18.09
C GLU A 103 -1.52 7.58 -18.67
N GLU A 104 -1.42 8.63 -17.85
CA GLU A 104 -1.59 10.03 -18.24
C GLU A 104 -0.38 10.63 -19.01
N GLY A 105 0.75 9.91 -19.07
CA GLY A 105 1.98 10.38 -19.74
C GLY A 105 2.71 11.53 -19.04
N THR A 106 2.27 11.96 -17.85
CA THR A 106 2.83 13.12 -17.14
C THR A 106 3.88 12.77 -16.08
N LEU A 107 4.25 11.49 -15.95
CA LEU A 107 5.19 11.01 -14.93
C LEU A 107 6.61 11.57 -15.13
N VAL A 108 6.98 11.75 -16.40
CA VAL A 108 8.26 12.28 -16.85
C VAL A 108 8.04 13.34 -17.93
N THR A 109 9.03 14.19 -18.16
CA THR A 109 9.06 15.11 -19.30
C THR A 109 10.12 14.70 -20.32
N GLN A 110 9.95 15.11 -21.57
CA GLN A 110 11.00 14.93 -22.58
C GLN A 110 12.30 15.61 -22.14
N ASP A 111 13.44 15.02 -22.52
CA ASP A 111 14.81 15.40 -22.16
C ASP A 111 15.15 15.32 -20.66
N GLU A 112 14.23 14.82 -19.83
CA GLU A 112 14.47 14.64 -18.40
C GLU A 112 15.47 13.52 -18.13
N ALA A 113 16.47 13.80 -17.30
CA ALA A 113 17.37 12.76 -16.80
C ALA A 113 16.68 11.97 -15.67
N VAL A 114 16.58 10.66 -15.83
CA VAL A 114 15.97 9.76 -14.84
C VAL A 114 16.82 8.51 -14.61
N THR A 115 16.69 7.94 -13.42
CA THR A 115 17.18 6.60 -13.10
C THR A 115 15.99 5.69 -12.90
N VAL A 116 15.97 4.56 -13.58
CA VAL A 116 14.88 3.59 -13.55
C VAL A 116 15.41 2.29 -12.96
N GLN A 117 14.71 1.77 -11.95
CA GLN A 117 14.94 0.43 -11.43
C GLN A 117 13.76 -0.46 -11.82
N GLY A 118 14.04 -1.59 -12.45
CA GLY A 118 13.01 -2.43 -13.04
C GLY A 118 13.46 -3.86 -13.30
N ARG A 119 12.61 -4.62 -13.98
CA ARG A 119 12.96 -5.89 -14.59
C ARG A 119 13.02 -5.69 -16.10
N PHE A 120 14.07 -6.20 -16.73
CA PHE A 120 14.18 -6.25 -18.17
C PHE A 120 13.73 -7.63 -18.67
N ASP A 121 12.61 -7.67 -19.38
CA ASP A 121 12.04 -8.86 -20.02
C ASP A 121 11.19 -8.44 -21.22
N ASP A 122 11.04 -9.34 -22.20
CA ASP A 122 10.24 -9.13 -23.43
C ASP A 122 10.55 -7.82 -24.22
N GLY A 123 11.76 -7.28 -24.07
CA GLY A 123 12.19 -6.03 -24.72
C GLY A 123 11.76 -4.75 -24.00
N PHE A 124 11.13 -4.87 -22.83
CA PHE A 124 10.71 -3.76 -22.00
C PHE A 124 11.46 -3.77 -20.66
N VAL A 125 11.74 -2.58 -20.15
CA VAL A 125 12.05 -2.40 -18.73
C VAL A 125 10.75 -2.11 -18.01
N HIS A 126 10.18 -3.12 -17.37
CA HIS A 126 9.07 -2.90 -16.47
C HIS A 126 9.61 -2.17 -15.24
N ALA A 127 9.25 -0.90 -15.07
CA ALA A 127 9.75 -0.08 -13.98
C ALA A 127 9.05 -0.41 -12.65
N SER A 128 9.85 -0.52 -11.59
CA SER A 128 9.38 -0.63 -10.21
C SER A 128 9.52 0.70 -9.49
N TYR A 129 10.64 1.39 -9.76
CA TYR A 129 10.96 2.70 -9.20
C TYR A 129 11.52 3.61 -10.28
N LEU A 130 11.25 4.89 -10.14
CA LEU A 130 11.78 5.94 -10.98
C LEU A 130 12.30 7.06 -10.09
N VAL A 131 13.57 7.43 -10.27
CA VAL A 131 14.20 8.57 -9.61
C VAL A 131 14.44 9.66 -10.64
N ARG A 132 13.83 10.81 -10.40
CA ARG A 132 13.92 11.99 -11.25
C ARG A 132 15.21 12.76 -10.98
N GLN A 133 15.59 13.65 -11.88
CA GLN A 133 16.77 14.51 -11.71
C GLN A 133 16.71 15.44 -10.48
N ASP A 134 15.50 15.75 -10.00
CA ASP A 134 15.27 16.53 -8.78
C ASP A 134 15.41 15.70 -7.49
N GLY A 135 15.73 14.39 -7.61
CA GLY A 135 15.86 13.45 -6.51
C GLY A 135 14.54 12.84 -6.04
N ARG A 136 13.39 13.23 -6.61
CA ARG A 136 12.10 12.63 -6.26
C ARG A 136 12.05 11.19 -6.74
N THR A 137 11.57 10.32 -5.87
CA THR A 137 11.44 8.89 -6.13
C THR A 137 9.97 8.50 -6.20
N GLU A 138 9.57 7.93 -7.32
CA GLU A 138 8.23 7.41 -7.57
C GLU A 138 8.24 5.88 -7.51
N ALA A 139 7.37 5.30 -6.68
CA ALA A 139 7.14 3.86 -6.63
C ALA A 139 6.00 3.50 -7.60
N LEU A 140 6.34 2.80 -8.67
CA LEU A 140 5.42 2.51 -9.79
C LEU A 140 4.72 1.17 -9.65
N ARG A 141 5.35 0.22 -8.96
CA ARG A 141 4.72 -1.05 -8.58
C ARG A 141 4.61 -1.20 -7.07
N PRO A 142 3.58 -1.93 -6.59
CA PRO A 142 3.50 -2.29 -5.18
C PRO A 142 4.80 -2.99 -4.76
N PRO A 143 5.31 -2.70 -3.54
CA PRO A 143 6.40 -3.48 -2.97
C PRO A 143 6.05 -4.97 -3.04
N LYS A 144 6.97 -5.82 -3.49
CA LYS A 144 6.79 -7.27 -3.37
C LYS A 144 6.56 -7.58 -1.89
N GLY A 145 5.43 -8.20 -1.58
CA GLY A 145 5.10 -8.61 -0.22
C GLY A 145 6.18 -9.55 0.36
N PRO A 146 6.24 -9.68 1.69
CA PRO A 146 7.20 -10.56 2.34
C PRO A 146 7.09 -11.99 1.75
N PRO A 147 8.21 -12.71 1.59
CA PRO A 147 8.17 -14.07 1.08
C PRO A 147 7.28 -14.91 1.99
N HIS A 148 6.23 -15.50 1.43
CA HIS A 148 5.44 -16.50 2.13
C HIS A 148 6.36 -17.68 2.47
N ARG A 149 6.83 -17.77 3.72
CA ARG A 149 7.38 -19.03 4.23
C ARG A 149 6.25 -20.06 4.18
N ARG A 150 6.31 -20.96 3.20
CA ARG A 150 5.56 -22.22 3.28
C ARG A 150 6.11 -22.96 4.49
N PHE A 151 5.34 -22.99 5.57
CA PHE A 151 5.49 -23.98 6.63
C PHE A 151 4.99 -25.31 6.07
N ALA A 152 5.82 -25.98 5.28
CA ALA A 152 5.69 -27.40 5.01
C ALA A 152 7.04 -28.01 5.42
N ASP A 153 6.98 -29.18 6.05
CA ASP A 153 8.11 -29.99 6.52
C ASP A 153 8.51 -29.78 8.00
N PHE A 154 7.58 -30.05 8.91
CA PHE A 154 7.90 -30.50 10.28
C PHE A 154 7.34 -31.90 10.63
N ASP A 155 6.78 -32.64 9.67
CA ASP A 155 6.09 -33.92 9.94
C ASP A 155 6.88 -35.19 9.60
N HIS A 156 8.18 -35.09 9.31
CA HIS A 156 9.04 -36.28 9.24
C HIS A 156 9.90 -36.38 10.49
N ARG A 157 9.29 -36.93 11.56
CA ARG A 157 10.03 -37.53 12.68
C ARG A 157 10.24 -39.02 12.37
N PRO A 158 11.47 -39.57 12.52
CA PRO A 158 11.66 -41.00 12.69
C PRO A 158 11.21 -41.49 14.06
#